data_AF-A0A6U1SDU9-F1
#
_entry.id   AF-A0A6U1SDU9-F1
#
_cell.length_a   1.000
_cell.length_b   1.000
_cell.length_c   1.000
_cell.angle_alpha   90.00
_cell.angle_beta   90.00
_cell.angle_gamma   90.00
#
_symmetry.space_group_name_H-M   'P 1'
#
loop_
_entity.id
_entity.type
_entity.pdbx_description
1 polymer ?
#
loop_
_entity_poly.entity_id
_entity_poly.type
_entity_poly.pdbx_seq_one_letter_code
_entity_poly.pdbx_strand_id
1 'polypeptide(L)'
;AGVEPGSGPPQGLKLFRAMVSREALRTAPPTAETEAENPPKDSNPTFFRPVPPFAWHKEWGGTSWTWGPTSGNRGWAIEKLEEVDAWHGRPTGDSPNVWNLRLPGGILLQVPRVIVHGEAGICRLAWLAKDDTLLRLEAGVLALEPMMMDDDSLVGFYPPSLGSMRCDVLKKIGELENASMFIKKDEQDLMRPLSEEELSASNGDSGLDAIKNAMTP
;
A
#
# COMPACT_ATOMS: atom_id res chain seq x y z
N ALA A 1 40.06 -17.53 13.76
CA ALA A 1 40.76 -16.32 13.26
C ALA A 1 39.69 -15.30 12.91
N GLY A 2 39.67 -14.15 13.58
CA GLY A 2 38.66 -13.12 13.33
C GLY A 2 38.99 -12.43 12.01
N VAL A 3 38.11 -12.57 11.03
CA VAL A 3 38.15 -11.78 9.79
C VAL A 3 37.87 -10.33 10.19
N GLU A 4 38.78 -9.41 9.90
CA GLU A 4 38.56 -7.98 10.20
C GLU A 4 37.28 -7.51 9.50
N PRO A 5 36.41 -6.72 10.16
CA PRO A 5 35.24 -6.13 9.51
C PRO A 5 35.66 -5.37 8.24
N GLY A 6 35.21 -5.84 7.07
CA GLY A 6 35.58 -5.27 5.76
C GLY A 6 36.74 -5.95 5.03
N SER A 7 37.37 -6.98 5.61
CA SER A 7 38.44 -7.76 4.94
C SER A 7 37.93 -8.89 4.04
N GLY A 8 36.61 -9.07 3.94
CA GLY A 8 35.96 -10.05 3.07
C GLY A 8 34.92 -9.40 2.16
N PRO A 9 34.45 -10.11 1.13
CA PRO A 9 33.43 -9.60 0.23
C PRO A 9 32.14 -9.24 0.98
N PRO A 10 31.33 -8.29 0.45
CA PRO A 10 30.05 -7.93 1.06
C PRO A 10 29.18 -9.16 1.31
N GLN A 11 28.75 -9.35 2.55
CA GLN A 11 27.89 -10.48 2.95
C GLN A 11 26.40 -10.15 2.85
N GLY A 12 26.06 -8.90 2.56
CA GLY A 12 24.68 -8.46 2.43
C GLY A 12 24.57 -7.08 1.77
N LEU A 13 23.57 -6.92 0.90
CA LEU A 13 23.19 -5.64 0.33
C LEU A 13 22.21 -4.95 1.27
N LYS A 14 22.67 -3.91 1.96
CA LYS A 14 21.84 -3.14 2.89
C LYS A 14 20.96 -2.15 2.13
N LEU A 15 19.66 -2.15 2.42
CA LEU A 15 18.77 -1.11 1.94
C LEU A 15 18.96 0.16 2.78
N PHE A 16 19.41 1.23 2.13
CA PHE A 16 19.67 2.51 2.79
C PHE A 16 18.56 3.55 2.57
N ARG A 17 17.81 3.46 1.48
CA ARG A 17 16.76 4.41 1.09
C ARG A 17 15.72 3.73 0.23
N ALA A 18 14.47 4.12 0.43
CA ALA A 18 13.37 3.89 -0.51
C ALA A 18 12.80 5.25 -0.95
N MET A 19 12.36 5.33 -2.20
CA MET A 19 11.72 6.52 -2.76
C MET A 19 10.34 6.11 -3.29
N VAL A 20 9.33 6.91 -2.97
CA VAL A 20 7.98 6.74 -3.51
C VAL A 20 7.70 7.94 -4.41
N SER A 21 7.71 7.70 -5.72
CA SER A 21 7.27 8.69 -6.70
C SER A 21 5.75 8.64 -6.81
N ARG A 22 5.14 9.82 -6.85
CA ARG A 22 3.69 10.02 -6.83
C ARG A 22 3.33 10.88 -8.03
N GLU A 23 2.89 10.23 -9.10
CA GLU A 23 2.68 10.86 -10.39
C GLU A 23 1.20 10.88 -10.75
N ALA A 24 0.73 11.99 -11.29
CA ALA A 24 -0.64 12.15 -11.79
C ALA A 24 -0.66 13.09 -12.98
N LEU A 25 -1.70 12.95 -13.81
CA LEU A 25 -1.91 13.79 -14.98
C LEU A 25 -2.53 15.12 -14.54
N ARG A 26 -1.69 16.09 -14.22
CA ARG A 26 -2.10 17.43 -13.76
C ARG A 26 -1.06 18.50 -14.08
N THR A 27 -1.50 19.75 -14.02
CA THR A 27 -0.71 20.94 -14.37
C THR A 27 0.20 21.42 -13.24
N ALA A 28 -0.10 21.08 -11.97
CA ALA A 28 0.71 21.45 -10.81
C ALA A 28 0.84 20.26 -9.83
N PRO A 29 1.94 20.14 -9.07
CA PRO A 29 2.06 19.16 -7.99
C PRO A 29 0.94 19.34 -6.96
N PRO A 30 0.44 18.25 -6.34
CA PRO A 30 -0.54 18.36 -5.29
C PRO A 30 0.13 18.86 -4.02
N THR A 31 -0.60 19.65 -3.28
CA THR A 31 -0.33 19.89 -1.86
C THR A 31 -1.45 19.25 -1.04
N ALA A 32 -1.20 18.99 0.23
CA ALA A 32 -2.21 18.41 1.11
C ALA A 32 -3.43 19.33 1.22
N GLU A 33 -3.20 20.64 1.23
CA GLU A 33 -4.23 21.68 1.29
C GLU A 33 -5.09 21.67 0.02
N THR A 34 -4.46 21.69 -1.16
CA THR A 34 -5.19 21.71 -2.44
C THR A 34 -6.02 20.45 -2.67
N GLU A 35 -5.55 19.27 -2.23
CA GLU A 35 -6.32 18.03 -2.36
C GLU A 35 -7.47 17.95 -1.37
N ALA A 36 -7.35 18.57 -0.20
CA ALA A 36 -8.44 18.63 0.77
C ALA A 36 -9.60 19.52 0.27
N GLU A 37 -9.28 20.66 -0.35
CA GLU A 37 -10.27 21.58 -0.92
C GLU A 37 -10.88 21.05 -2.22
N ASN A 38 -10.06 20.42 -3.06
CA ASN A 38 -10.45 19.91 -4.37
C ASN A 38 -9.98 18.46 -4.52
N PRO A 39 -10.71 17.49 -3.95
CA PRO A 39 -10.37 16.08 -4.07
C PRO A 39 -10.24 15.66 -5.54
N PRO A 40 -9.21 14.86 -5.90
CA PRO A 40 -9.02 14.44 -7.28
C PRO A 40 -10.19 13.57 -7.75
N LYS A 41 -10.55 13.72 -9.03
CA LYS A 41 -11.55 12.89 -9.71
C LYS A 41 -11.09 11.43 -9.72
N ASP A 42 -12.04 10.49 -9.90
CA ASP A 42 -11.79 9.04 -9.83
C ASP A 42 -10.64 8.47 -10.67
N SER A 43 -10.20 9.17 -11.72
CA SER A 43 -9.05 8.80 -12.56
C SER A 43 -7.70 9.28 -12.03
N ASN A 44 -7.67 10.19 -11.06
CA ASN A 44 -6.46 10.72 -10.44
C ASN A 44 -6.33 10.23 -8.99
N PRO A 45 -5.15 9.76 -8.58
CA PRO A 45 -4.93 9.30 -7.21
C PRO A 45 -4.93 10.45 -6.18
N THR A 46 -5.46 10.17 -4.99
CA THR A 46 -5.37 11.05 -3.81
C THR A 46 -4.08 10.77 -3.04
N PHE A 47 -3.14 11.72 -3.00
CA PHE A 47 -1.80 11.48 -2.47
C PHE A 47 -1.68 11.68 -0.97
N PHE A 48 -2.50 12.56 -0.38
CA PHE A 48 -2.41 12.93 1.03
C PHE A 48 -3.55 12.40 1.88
N ARG A 49 -4.37 11.50 1.34
CA ARG A 49 -5.48 10.87 2.08
C ARG A 49 -4.95 10.19 3.35
N PRO A 50 -5.45 10.56 4.55
CA PRO A 50 -5.16 9.81 5.76
C PRO A 50 -5.86 8.45 5.67
N VAL A 51 -5.14 7.38 5.94
CA VAL A 51 -5.71 6.02 5.95
C VAL A 51 -5.54 5.43 7.34
N PRO A 52 -6.64 5.25 8.10
CA PRO A 52 -6.58 4.65 9.42
C PRO A 52 -6.02 3.22 9.37
N PRO A 53 -5.31 2.75 10.42
CA PRO A 53 -4.74 1.40 10.44
C PRO A 53 -5.75 0.28 10.19
N PHE A 54 -7.00 0.45 10.62
CA PHE A 54 -8.08 -0.54 10.46
C PHE A 54 -8.67 -0.60 9.05
N ALA A 55 -8.45 0.43 8.20
CA ALA A 55 -8.95 0.42 6.82
C ALA A 55 -8.32 -0.70 5.97
N TRP A 56 -7.17 -1.21 6.41
CA TRP A 56 -6.46 -2.32 5.79
C TRP A 56 -7.03 -3.70 6.19
N HIS A 57 -7.77 -3.76 7.30
CA HIS A 57 -8.31 -4.97 7.92
C HIS A 57 -9.73 -5.26 7.41
N LYS A 58 -9.81 -5.77 6.18
CA LYS A 58 -11.05 -6.14 5.50
C LYS A 58 -10.91 -7.52 4.88
N GLU A 59 -12.02 -8.12 4.49
CA GLU A 59 -11.98 -9.29 3.62
C GLU A 59 -11.74 -8.82 2.19
N TRP A 60 -10.74 -9.39 1.54
CA TRP A 60 -10.29 -9.01 0.21
C TRP A 60 -10.46 -10.18 -0.76
N GLY A 61 -10.94 -9.93 -1.96
CA GLY A 61 -10.99 -10.88 -3.08
C GLY A 61 -10.64 -10.18 -4.38
N GLY A 62 -10.29 -10.89 -5.44
CA GLY A 62 -9.96 -10.27 -6.72
C GLY A 62 -9.10 -11.15 -7.62
N THR A 63 -8.06 -10.56 -8.19
CA THR A 63 -7.17 -11.27 -9.13
C THR A 63 -5.71 -11.08 -8.75
N SER A 64 -4.91 -12.07 -9.07
CA SER A 64 -3.47 -12.07 -8.88
C SER A 64 -2.77 -12.45 -10.17
N TRP A 65 -1.65 -11.82 -10.43
CA TRP A 65 -0.78 -12.10 -11.55
C TRP A 65 0.66 -12.21 -11.06
N THR A 66 1.36 -13.26 -11.48
CA THR A 66 2.78 -13.44 -11.20
C THR A 66 3.57 -13.50 -12.48
N TRP A 67 4.74 -12.89 -12.46
CA TRP A 67 5.79 -13.03 -13.46
C TRP A 67 7.03 -13.64 -12.81
N GLY A 68 7.69 -14.53 -13.54
CA GLY A 68 9.03 -15.02 -13.22
C GLY A 68 9.80 -15.33 -14.51
N PRO A 69 11.14 -15.23 -14.49
CA PRO A 69 11.97 -15.37 -15.69
C PRO A 69 11.83 -16.74 -16.35
N THR A 70 11.63 -17.81 -15.57
CA THR A 70 11.49 -19.18 -16.09
C THR A 70 10.03 -19.57 -16.36
N SER A 71 9.10 -19.12 -15.53
CA SER A 71 7.70 -19.56 -15.56
C SER A 71 6.78 -18.66 -16.39
N GLY A 72 7.24 -17.48 -16.79
CA GLY A 72 6.46 -16.47 -17.49
C GLY A 72 5.34 -15.88 -16.63
N ASN A 73 4.33 -15.32 -17.30
CA ASN A 73 3.14 -14.75 -16.68
C ASN A 73 2.12 -15.84 -16.33
N ARG A 74 1.60 -15.80 -15.10
CA ARG A 74 0.50 -16.65 -14.63
C ARG A 74 -0.50 -15.78 -13.89
N GLY A 75 -1.78 -16.13 -13.94
CA GLY A 75 -2.81 -15.40 -13.22
C GLY A 75 -3.90 -16.31 -12.68
N TRP A 76 -4.53 -15.89 -11.59
CA TRP A 76 -5.64 -16.60 -10.97
C TRP A 76 -6.58 -15.64 -10.25
N ALA A 77 -7.82 -16.11 -10.02
CA ALA A 77 -8.77 -15.42 -9.17
C ALA A 77 -8.53 -15.79 -7.70
N ILE A 78 -8.71 -14.82 -6.81
CA ILE A 78 -8.69 -15.00 -5.36
C ILE A 78 -10.12 -14.75 -4.90
N GLU A 79 -10.83 -15.80 -4.50
CA GLU A 79 -12.19 -15.66 -3.98
C GLU A 79 -12.19 -14.88 -2.66
N LYS A 80 -11.31 -15.30 -1.75
CA LYS A 80 -11.07 -14.66 -0.46
C LYS A 80 -9.60 -14.81 -0.11
N LEU A 81 -8.98 -13.71 0.26
CA LEU A 81 -7.60 -13.67 0.70
C LEU A 81 -7.51 -14.19 2.13
N GLU A 82 -6.66 -15.18 2.34
CA GLU A 82 -6.42 -15.75 3.65
C GLU A 82 -5.65 -14.77 4.57
N GLU A 83 -5.83 -14.92 5.87
CA GLU A 83 -5.16 -14.05 6.86
C GLU A 83 -3.63 -14.14 6.77
N VAL A 84 -3.10 -15.32 6.45
CA VAL A 84 -1.66 -15.53 6.24
C VAL A 84 -1.11 -14.71 5.07
N ASP A 85 -1.92 -14.54 4.03
CA ASP A 85 -1.57 -13.77 2.84
C ASP A 85 -1.91 -12.27 2.96
N ALA A 86 -2.64 -11.87 4.00
CA ALA A 86 -3.04 -10.49 4.28
C ALA A 86 -1.96 -9.69 5.05
N TRP A 87 -0.70 -9.81 4.61
CA TRP A 87 0.47 -9.16 5.23
C TRP A 87 0.34 -7.64 5.36
N HIS A 88 -0.48 -6.99 4.53
CA HIS A 88 -0.72 -5.54 4.56
C HIS A 88 -1.48 -5.08 5.79
N GLY A 89 -2.25 -5.97 6.43
CA GLY A 89 -2.93 -5.69 7.69
C GLY A 89 -1.97 -5.66 8.89
N ARG A 90 -0.77 -6.23 8.80
CA ARG A 90 0.02 -6.52 10.01
C ARG A 90 0.83 -5.29 10.45
N PRO A 91 0.73 -4.86 11.73
CA PRO A 91 1.42 -3.66 12.22
C PRO A 91 2.94 -3.85 12.34
N THR A 92 3.41 -5.09 12.49
CA THR A 92 4.83 -5.47 12.54
C THR A 92 5.08 -6.45 11.41
N GLY A 93 6.09 -6.20 10.56
CA GLY A 93 6.45 -7.16 9.51
C GLY A 93 6.72 -8.54 10.11
N ASP A 94 6.41 -9.61 9.37
CA ASP A 94 6.57 -10.99 9.86
C ASP A 94 8.02 -11.36 10.22
N SER A 95 8.98 -10.50 9.84
CA SER A 95 10.41 -10.68 10.06
C SER A 95 11.06 -9.42 10.67
N PRO A 96 11.98 -9.57 11.64
CA PRO A 96 12.75 -8.45 12.19
C PRO A 96 13.71 -7.83 11.17
N ASN A 97 14.01 -8.51 10.07
CA ASN A 97 14.84 -8.03 8.97
C ASN A 97 14.04 -7.23 7.92
N VAL A 98 12.95 -6.59 8.31
CA VAL A 98 12.10 -5.80 7.41
C VAL A 98 11.94 -4.38 7.93
N TRP A 99 12.08 -3.40 7.04
CA TRP A 99 11.56 -2.06 7.23
C TRP A 99 10.08 -2.06 6.88
N ASN A 100 9.25 -1.51 7.76
CA ASN A 100 7.81 -1.37 7.53
C ASN A 100 7.46 0.12 7.62
N LEU A 101 7.04 0.69 6.49
CA LEU A 101 6.80 2.12 6.32
C LEU A 101 5.36 2.33 5.88
N ARG A 102 4.59 3.05 6.71
CA ARG A 102 3.25 3.56 6.33
C ARG A 102 3.42 4.99 5.87
N LEU A 103 3.01 5.25 4.64
CA LEU A 103 3.15 6.54 3.97
C LEU A 103 1.75 7.11 3.66
N PRO A 104 1.62 8.44 3.52
CA PRO A 104 0.36 9.09 3.13
C PRO A 104 -0.25 8.52 1.84
N GLY A 105 -1.56 8.70 1.65
CA GLY A 105 -2.26 8.21 0.47
C GLY A 105 -2.51 6.71 0.46
N GLY A 106 -2.46 6.09 1.64
CA GLY A 106 -2.73 4.66 1.81
C GLY A 106 -1.64 3.77 1.25
N ILE A 107 -0.36 4.15 1.40
CA ILE A 107 0.76 3.34 0.92
C ILE A 107 1.43 2.64 2.11
N LEU A 108 1.68 1.35 1.96
CA LEU A 108 2.45 0.53 2.87
C LEU A 108 3.61 -0.09 2.10
N LEU A 109 4.83 0.14 2.56
CA LEU A 109 6.05 -0.43 1.99
C LEU A 109 6.71 -1.33 3.03
N GLN A 110 6.96 -2.58 2.67
CA GLN A 110 7.74 -3.52 3.46
C GLN A 110 8.92 -3.99 2.63
N VAL A 111 10.14 -3.76 3.10
CA VAL A 111 11.36 -4.06 2.32
C VAL A 111 12.43 -4.64 3.23
N PRO A 112 13.27 -5.59 2.77
CA PRO A 112 14.31 -6.18 3.59
C PRO A 112 15.32 -5.12 4.03
N ARG A 113 15.84 -5.22 5.25
CA ARG A 113 16.94 -4.33 5.70
C ARG A 113 18.25 -4.72 5.03
N VAL A 114 18.46 -6.02 4.84
CA VAL A 114 19.62 -6.62 4.19
C VAL A 114 19.15 -7.79 3.32
N ILE A 115 19.65 -7.85 2.08
CA ILE A 115 19.51 -9.00 1.17
C ILE A 115 20.85 -9.74 1.14
N VAL A 116 20.85 -11.03 1.44
CA VAL A 116 22.05 -11.88 1.46
C VAL A 116 22.15 -12.72 0.18
N HIS A 117 23.35 -13.21 -0.13
CA HIS A 117 23.55 -14.08 -1.28
C HIS A 117 22.72 -15.37 -1.18
N GLY A 118 22.15 -15.80 -2.31
CA GLY A 118 21.38 -17.04 -2.41
C GLY A 118 19.94 -16.96 -1.89
N GLU A 119 19.53 -15.83 -1.31
CA GLU A 119 18.18 -15.61 -0.82
C GLU A 119 17.50 -14.44 -1.55
N ALA A 120 16.23 -14.63 -1.92
CA ALA A 120 15.43 -13.55 -2.48
C ALA A 120 14.97 -12.59 -1.39
N GLY A 121 15.36 -11.33 -1.51
CA GLY A 121 14.81 -10.25 -0.72
C GLY A 121 13.40 -9.93 -1.17
N ILE A 122 12.40 -10.12 -0.30
CA ILE A 122 11.00 -9.87 -0.61
C ILE A 122 10.63 -8.42 -0.32
N CYS A 123 10.39 -7.64 -1.37
CA CYS A 123 9.92 -6.26 -1.31
C CYS A 123 8.42 -6.22 -1.58
N ARG A 124 7.62 -5.67 -0.67
CA ARG A 124 6.16 -5.58 -0.77
C ARG A 124 5.71 -4.14 -0.76
N LEU A 125 4.80 -3.80 -1.65
CA LEU A 125 4.09 -2.53 -1.70
C LEU A 125 2.59 -2.85 -1.68
N ALA A 126 1.86 -2.29 -0.73
CA ALA A 126 0.41 -2.27 -0.77
C ALA A 126 -0.07 -0.82 -0.88
N TRP A 127 -1.08 -0.61 -1.71
CA TRP A 127 -1.70 0.68 -1.91
C TRP A 127 -3.22 0.55 -1.80
N LEU A 128 -3.78 1.12 -0.73
CA LEU A 128 -5.21 1.26 -0.54
C LEU A 128 -5.70 2.47 -1.34
N ALA A 129 -5.76 2.30 -2.66
CA ALA A 129 -6.10 3.34 -3.63
C ALA A 129 -7.48 3.95 -3.35
N LYS A 130 -8.43 3.12 -2.92
CA LYS A 130 -9.76 3.50 -2.40
C LYS A 130 -10.10 2.62 -1.20
N ASP A 131 -11.10 2.98 -0.42
CA ASP A 131 -11.50 2.18 0.76
C ASP A 131 -11.99 0.77 0.41
N ASP A 132 -12.43 0.56 -0.84
CA ASP A 132 -12.86 -0.72 -1.38
C ASP A 132 -11.82 -1.38 -2.30
N THR A 133 -10.67 -0.73 -2.55
CA THR A 133 -9.72 -1.14 -3.59
C THR A 133 -8.30 -1.19 -3.06
N LEU A 134 -7.75 -2.40 -3.01
CA LEU A 134 -6.39 -2.66 -2.57
C LEU A 134 -5.56 -3.19 -3.74
N LEU A 135 -4.49 -2.48 -4.06
CA LEU A 135 -3.49 -2.91 -5.02
C LEU A 135 -2.28 -3.41 -4.24
N ARG A 136 -1.70 -4.53 -4.66
CA ARG A 136 -0.49 -5.06 -4.04
C ARG A 136 0.54 -5.43 -5.08
N LEU A 137 1.79 -5.29 -4.68
CA LEU A 137 2.95 -5.77 -5.41
C LEU A 137 3.88 -6.48 -4.42
N GLU A 138 4.37 -7.64 -4.80
CA GLU A 138 5.44 -8.35 -4.12
C GLU A 138 6.53 -8.67 -5.16
N ALA A 139 7.74 -8.19 -4.91
CA ALA A 139 8.90 -8.39 -5.78
C ALA A 139 9.96 -9.18 -5.04
N GLY A 140 10.37 -10.31 -5.62
CA GLY A 140 11.55 -11.05 -5.18
C GLY A 140 12.78 -10.48 -5.87
N VAL A 141 13.69 -9.90 -5.08
CA VAL A 141 14.93 -9.29 -5.57
C VAL A 141 16.11 -10.17 -5.19
N LEU A 142 16.92 -10.54 -6.17
CA LEU A 142 18.18 -11.24 -5.97
C LEU A 142 19.32 -10.23 -5.97
N ALA A 143 20.31 -10.45 -5.12
CA ALA A 143 21.49 -9.58 -5.01
C ALA A 143 22.72 -10.41 -4.65
N LEU A 144 23.90 -9.82 -4.85
CA LEU A 144 25.19 -10.45 -4.55
C LEU A 144 25.39 -11.78 -5.29
N GLU A 145 24.88 -11.90 -6.51
CA GLU A 145 25.19 -13.04 -7.37
C GLU A 145 26.64 -12.90 -7.87
N PRO A 146 27.53 -13.85 -7.55
CA PRO A 146 28.94 -13.75 -7.88
C PRO A 146 29.15 -13.79 -9.39
N MET A 147 30.09 -12.99 -9.85
CA MET A 147 30.54 -12.93 -11.23
C MET A 147 31.87 -13.67 -11.35
N MET A 148 32.04 -14.42 -12.46
CA MET A 148 33.36 -14.91 -12.85
C MET A 148 34.18 -13.72 -13.32
N MET A 149 35.27 -13.44 -12.61
CA MET A 149 36.24 -12.41 -12.96
C MET A 149 37.45 -13.07 -13.60
N ASP A 150 38.09 -12.41 -14.57
CA ASP A 150 39.35 -12.90 -15.16
C ASP A 150 40.54 -12.79 -14.19
N ASP A 151 40.40 -11.97 -13.14
CA ASP A 151 41.39 -11.75 -12.09
C ASP A 151 40.90 -12.35 -10.77
N ASP A 152 41.58 -13.40 -10.29
CA ASP A 152 41.28 -14.12 -9.06
C ASP A 152 41.43 -13.26 -7.78
N SER A 153 42.03 -12.08 -7.88
CA SER A 153 42.15 -11.13 -6.77
C SER A 153 40.92 -10.22 -6.59
N LEU A 154 39.99 -10.21 -7.55
CA LEU A 154 38.80 -9.38 -7.54
C LEU A 154 37.53 -10.20 -7.30
N VAL A 155 36.63 -9.68 -6.46
CA VAL A 155 35.29 -10.25 -6.30
C VAL A 155 34.28 -9.34 -6.98
N GLY A 156 33.67 -9.85 -8.05
CA GLY A 156 32.61 -9.18 -8.79
C GLY A 156 31.23 -9.72 -8.40
N PHE A 157 30.21 -8.87 -8.50
CA PHE A 157 28.81 -9.26 -8.36
C PHE A 157 27.97 -8.68 -9.49
N TYR A 158 26.99 -9.44 -9.96
CA TYR A 158 25.96 -8.91 -10.84
C TYR A 158 25.12 -7.86 -10.10
N PRO A 159 24.60 -6.85 -10.82
CA PRO A 159 23.66 -5.90 -10.24
C PRO A 159 22.42 -6.63 -9.71
N PRO A 160 21.74 -6.12 -8.67
CA PRO A 160 20.51 -6.70 -8.18
C PRO A 160 19.48 -6.87 -9.30
N SER A 161 18.80 -8.01 -9.31
CA SER A 161 17.88 -8.39 -10.37
C SER A 161 16.52 -8.79 -9.81
N LEU A 162 15.48 -8.63 -10.63
CA LEU A 162 14.13 -9.04 -10.28
C LEU A 162 13.96 -10.53 -10.59
N GLY A 163 13.89 -11.36 -9.56
CA GLY A 163 13.69 -12.81 -9.68
C GLY A 163 12.22 -13.21 -9.81
N SER A 164 11.29 -12.42 -9.24
CA SER A 164 9.85 -12.62 -9.42
C SER A 164 9.07 -11.36 -9.10
N MET A 165 7.86 -11.26 -9.63
CA MET A 165 6.92 -10.19 -9.31
C MET A 165 5.51 -10.74 -9.24
N ARG A 166 4.77 -10.41 -8.19
CA ARG A 166 3.35 -10.67 -8.03
C ARG A 166 2.63 -9.33 -7.93
N CYS A 167 1.55 -9.18 -8.66
CA CYS A 167 0.66 -8.03 -8.60
C CYS A 167 -0.75 -8.51 -8.29
N ASP A 168 -1.38 -7.94 -7.28
CA ASP A 168 -2.78 -8.23 -6.94
C ASP A 168 -3.64 -6.99 -7.15
N VAL A 169 -4.82 -7.20 -7.72
CA VAL A 169 -5.89 -6.22 -7.80
C VAL A 169 -7.05 -6.78 -6.99
N LEU A 170 -7.24 -6.22 -5.79
CA LEU A 170 -8.19 -6.72 -4.80
C LEU A 170 -9.30 -5.70 -4.55
N LYS A 171 -10.48 -6.23 -4.30
CA LYS A 171 -11.68 -5.53 -3.89
C LYS A 171 -12.13 -6.01 -2.53
N LYS A 172 -12.70 -5.10 -1.75
CA LYS A 172 -13.35 -5.44 -0.49
C LYS A 172 -14.56 -6.32 -0.78
N ILE A 173 -14.63 -7.49 -0.15
CA ILE A 173 -15.76 -8.43 -0.25
C ILE A 173 -16.50 -8.61 1.08
N GLY A 174 -15.95 -8.06 2.17
CA GLY A 174 -16.54 -8.19 3.50
C GLY A 174 -15.74 -7.47 4.58
N GLU A 175 -16.25 -7.55 5.80
CA GLU A 175 -15.57 -7.13 7.03
C GLU A 175 -14.99 -8.35 7.74
N LEU A 176 -13.85 -8.22 8.40
CA LEU A 176 -13.31 -9.33 9.21
C LEU A 176 -14.22 -9.55 10.43
N GLU A 177 -14.49 -10.82 10.77
CA GLU A 177 -15.42 -11.20 11.84
C GLU A 177 -15.10 -10.56 13.21
N ASN A 178 -13.82 -10.21 13.44
CA ASN A 178 -13.31 -9.57 14.66
C ASN A 178 -12.97 -8.07 14.51
N ALA A 179 -13.47 -7.39 13.47
CA ALA A 179 -13.27 -5.95 13.32
C ALA A 179 -13.77 -5.19 14.56
N SER A 180 -12.92 -4.29 15.08
CA SER A 180 -13.10 -3.60 16.35
C SER A 180 -14.48 -2.94 16.47
N MET A 181 -15.13 -3.07 17.63
CA MET A 181 -16.50 -2.60 17.89
C MET A 181 -16.72 -1.09 17.62
N PHE A 182 -15.66 -0.29 17.52
CA PHE A 182 -15.74 1.13 17.15
C PHE A 182 -16.28 1.34 15.73
N ILE A 183 -15.98 0.46 14.78
CA ILE A 183 -16.46 0.60 13.38
C ILE A 183 -17.94 0.25 13.28
N LYS A 184 -18.40 -0.74 14.06
CA LYS A 184 -19.83 -1.13 14.09
C LYS A 184 -20.72 -0.02 14.62
N LYS A 185 -20.17 0.88 15.46
CA LYS A 185 -20.92 1.98 16.07
C LYS A 185 -21.17 3.13 15.08
N ASP A 186 -20.18 3.47 14.25
CA ASP A 186 -20.34 4.52 13.23
C ASP A 186 -21.32 4.11 12.12
N GLU A 187 -21.32 2.84 11.68
CA GLU A 187 -22.34 2.35 10.73
C GLU A 187 -23.74 2.26 11.35
N GLN A 188 -23.86 1.95 12.65
CA GLN A 188 -25.15 1.99 13.36
C GLN A 188 -25.64 3.41 13.61
N ASP A 189 -24.76 4.37 13.91
CA ASP A 189 -25.14 5.77 14.08
C ASP A 189 -25.52 6.43 12.75
N LEU A 190 -24.95 5.99 11.62
CA LEU A 190 -25.38 6.41 10.27
C LEU A 190 -26.71 5.79 9.82
N MET A 191 -27.08 4.61 10.36
CA MET A 191 -28.35 3.94 10.08
C MET A 191 -29.41 4.16 11.16
N ARG A 192 -29.14 4.98 12.18
CA ARG A 192 -30.16 5.31 13.17
C ARG A 192 -31.20 6.23 12.51
N PRO A 193 -32.51 5.93 12.64
CA PRO A 193 -33.53 6.88 12.24
C PRO A 193 -33.31 8.17 13.02
N LEU A 194 -33.19 9.29 12.30
CA LEU A 194 -33.09 10.62 12.91
C LEU A 194 -34.29 10.84 13.81
N SER A 195 -34.04 11.34 15.02
CA SER A 195 -35.09 11.74 15.94
C SER A 195 -35.92 12.89 15.35
N GLU A 196 -37.18 13.04 15.75
CA GLU A 196 -38.04 14.16 15.31
C GLU A 196 -37.41 15.53 15.62
N GLU A 197 -36.59 15.61 16.67
CA GLU A 197 -35.81 16.81 17.02
C GLU A 197 -34.70 17.09 16.00
N GLU A 198 -33.97 16.09 15.53
CA GLU A 198 -32.92 16.23 14.50
C GLU A 198 -33.51 16.56 13.12
N LEU A 199 -34.68 16.00 12.78
CA LEU A 199 -35.45 16.32 11.57
C LEU A 199 -36.02 17.76 11.62
N SER A 200 -36.35 18.25 12.82
CA SER A 200 -36.80 19.64 13.01
C SER A 200 -35.65 20.65 12.90
N ALA A 201 -34.43 20.26 13.28
CA ALA A 201 -33.24 21.11 13.17
C ALA A 201 -32.72 21.24 11.73
N SER A 202 -32.91 20.22 10.87
CA SER A 202 -32.57 20.30 9.44
C SER A 202 -33.57 21.09 8.60
N ASN A 203 -34.76 21.39 9.13
CA ASN A 203 -35.76 22.25 8.50
C ASN A 203 -35.60 23.74 8.85
N GLY A 204 -34.51 24.10 9.55
CA GLY A 204 -34.06 25.48 9.72
C GLY A 204 -33.42 26.03 8.44
N ASP A 205 -34.29 26.50 7.55
CA ASP A 205 -34.01 27.20 6.30
C ASP A 205 -32.91 28.28 6.42
N SER A 206 -31.81 28.12 5.69
CA SER A 206 -30.89 29.23 5.37
C SER A 206 -30.34 29.19 3.94
N GLY A 207 -30.52 28.08 3.22
CA GLY A 207 -30.01 27.89 1.86
C GLY A 207 -31.03 28.18 0.76
N LEU A 208 -32.31 27.87 0.99
CA LEU A 208 -33.37 28.09 -0.01
C LEU A 208 -33.85 29.55 0.01
N ASP A 209 -33.86 30.20 1.17
CA ASP A 209 -34.09 31.64 1.29
C ASP A 209 -32.99 32.48 0.61
N ALA A 210 -31.75 32.02 0.62
CA ALA A 210 -30.65 32.69 -0.09
C ALA A 210 -30.81 32.64 -1.62
N ILE A 211 -31.39 31.56 -2.15
CA ILE A 211 -31.64 31.38 -3.59
C ILE A 211 -32.89 32.15 -4.02
N LYS A 212 -33.94 32.19 -3.20
CA LYS A 212 -35.15 32.99 -3.47
C LYS A 212 -34.84 34.49 -3.53
N ASN A 213 -34.04 35.00 -2.60
CA ASN A 213 -33.69 36.43 -2.56
C ASN A 213 -32.80 36.88 -3.73
N ALA A 214 -32.10 35.97 -4.40
CA ALA A 214 -31.25 36.27 -5.56
C ALA A 214 -32.00 36.27 -6.91
N MET A 215 -33.27 35.85 -6.95
CA MET A 215 -34.03 35.68 -8.21
C MET A 215 -35.29 36.55 -8.32
N THR A 216 -35.55 37.46 -7.39
CA THR A 216 -36.53 38.54 -7.55
C THR A 216 -35.84 39.80 -8.10
N PRO A 217 -36.35 40.42 -9.18
CA PRO A 217 -35.76 41.62 -9.78
C PRO A 217 -35.80 42.85 -8.87
#